data_AF-A0A9E1INJ3-F1
#
_entry.id   AF-A0A9E1INJ3-F1
#
_cell.length_a   1.000
_cell.length_b   1.000
_cell.length_c   1.000
_cell.angle_alpha   90.00
_cell.angle_beta   90.00
_cell.angle_gamma   90.00
#
_symmetry.space_group_name_H-M   'P 1'
#
loop_
_entity.id
_entity.type
_entity.pdbx_description
1 polymer ?
#
loop_
_entity_poly.entity_id
_entity_poly.type
_entity_poly.pdbx_seq_one_letter_code
_entity_poly.pdbx_strand_id
1 'polypeptide(L)'
;MTIAGNADVYCDVAPMGELIMDDDDNLHGKRLLINEQTVPFPDIPWTTVESSNDNANIPEVHPPEQWDGQIMSLTNDVHLPQGVYVFDELEIAGQGKLTFGGPSEIYVLGNLTIDGGSAMGVSAPELTIFVRGSEVQLSGSATVLGSIVAPNASAVLSGSNEFSGGLLVGGDLTISGDHSITIDRQVAPWGDMMLPSFPGGSTVALR
;
A
#
# COMPACT_ATOMS: atom_id res chain seq x y z
N MET A 1 11.71 -9.84 -7.12
CA MET A 1 10.39 -10.17 -6.53
C MET A 1 10.41 -11.63 -6.15
N THR A 2 10.11 -11.94 -4.89
CA THR A 2 10.08 -13.33 -4.40
C THR A 2 8.71 -13.58 -3.80
N ILE A 3 8.03 -14.61 -4.29
CA ILE A 3 6.79 -15.16 -3.74
C ILE A 3 7.16 -16.55 -3.19
N ALA A 4 6.72 -16.85 -1.97
CA ALA A 4 6.87 -18.16 -1.35
C ALA A 4 5.63 -18.45 -0.47
N GLY A 5 5.22 -19.72 -0.39
CA GLY A 5 4.04 -20.13 0.38
C GLY A 5 2.86 -20.48 -0.52
N ASN A 6 1.64 -20.16 -0.09
CA ASN A 6 0.42 -20.28 -0.91
C ASN A 6 -0.15 -18.88 -1.18
N ALA A 7 0.49 -18.11 -2.05
CA ALA A 7 -0.02 -16.80 -2.42
C ALA A 7 -0.89 -16.88 -3.69
N ASP A 8 -2.09 -16.32 -3.62
CA ASP A 8 -2.91 -16.02 -4.80
C ASP A 8 -2.78 -14.54 -5.15
N VAL A 9 -2.11 -14.25 -6.27
CA VAL A 9 -1.86 -12.89 -6.74
C VAL A 9 -2.70 -12.60 -7.97
N TYR A 10 -3.67 -11.70 -7.87
CA TYR A 10 -4.52 -11.26 -8.98
C TYR A 10 -4.07 -9.90 -9.51
N CYS A 11 -3.00 -9.88 -10.33
CA CYS A 11 -2.52 -8.64 -10.94
C CYS A 11 -1.66 -8.83 -12.21
N ASP A 12 -1.51 -7.74 -12.96
CA ASP A 12 -0.47 -7.61 -13.97
C ASP A 12 0.85 -7.25 -13.27
N VAL A 13 1.77 -8.21 -13.16
CA VAL A 13 3.06 -8.02 -12.48
C VAL A 13 4.09 -7.52 -13.48
N ALA A 14 4.79 -6.45 -13.11
CA ALA A 14 5.95 -5.91 -13.81
C ALA A 14 7.16 -5.87 -12.88
N PRO A 15 7.81 -7.02 -12.61
CA PRO A 15 8.92 -7.04 -11.69
C PRO A 15 10.11 -6.33 -12.36
N MET A 16 10.75 -5.38 -11.66
CA MET A 16 11.99 -4.75 -12.12
C MET A 16 13.22 -5.67 -11.95
N GLY A 17 13.01 -6.95 -11.60
CA GLY A 17 14.03 -7.97 -11.36
C GLY A 17 13.50 -9.39 -11.57
N GLU A 18 14.26 -10.40 -11.11
CA GLU A 18 13.84 -11.80 -11.19
C GLU A 18 12.57 -12.04 -10.36
N LEU A 19 11.61 -12.75 -10.94
CA LEU A 19 10.43 -13.26 -10.24
C LEU A 19 10.73 -14.70 -9.83
N ILE A 20 10.83 -14.94 -8.53
CA ILE A 20 10.99 -16.27 -7.94
C ILE A 20 9.63 -16.63 -7.32
N MET A 21 9.08 -17.78 -7.70
CA MET A 21 7.82 -18.33 -7.15
C MET A 21 8.10 -19.75 -6.67
N ASP A 22 7.47 -20.16 -5.57
CA ASP A 22 7.48 -21.54 -5.09
C ASP A 22 6.41 -22.38 -5.83
N ASP A 23 6.43 -23.70 -5.63
CA ASP A 23 5.61 -24.66 -6.38
C ASP A 23 4.09 -24.52 -6.14
N ASP A 24 3.67 -23.88 -5.04
CA ASP A 24 2.25 -23.72 -4.63
C ASP A 24 1.69 -22.30 -4.83
N ASP A 25 2.47 -21.38 -5.43
CA ASP A 25 2.05 -19.99 -5.69
C ASP A 25 1.26 -19.87 -7.01
N ASN A 26 0.11 -19.18 -6.99
CA ASN A 26 -0.66 -18.88 -8.19
C ASN A 26 -0.60 -17.39 -8.56
N LEU A 27 -0.10 -17.12 -9.77
CA LEU A 27 -0.21 -15.80 -10.39
C LEU A 27 -1.35 -15.78 -11.40
N HIS A 28 -2.41 -15.04 -11.08
CA HIS A 28 -3.56 -14.79 -11.93
C HIS A 28 -3.43 -13.40 -12.58
N GLY A 29 -3.00 -13.34 -13.83
CA GLY A 29 -2.87 -12.07 -14.56
C GLY A 29 -1.90 -12.17 -15.73
N LYS A 30 -1.68 -11.06 -16.43
CA LYS A 30 -0.70 -11.03 -17.52
C LYS A 30 0.67 -10.72 -16.93
N ARG A 31 1.61 -11.64 -17.07
CA ARG A 31 3.04 -11.32 -16.91
C ARG A 31 3.43 -10.32 -17.99
N LEU A 32 3.60 -9.06 -17.60
CA LEU A 32 4.10 -8.04 -18.51
C LEU A 32 5.62 -8.03 -18.39
N LEU A 33 6.29 -8.55 -19.41
CA LEU A 33 7.71 -8.29 -19.59
C LEU A 33 7.84 -6.81 -19.96
N ILE A 34 8.05 -5.96 -18.96
CA ILE A 34 8.34 -4.56 -19.21
C ILE A 34 9.78 -4.51 -19.71
N ASN A 35 9.93 -4.42 -21.02
CA ASN A 35 11.18 -4.05 -21.65
C ASN A 35 11.44 -2.58 -21.29
N GLU A 36 12.18 -2.34 -20.20
CA GLU A 36 12.81 -1.06 -19.85
C GLU A 36 11.92 0.21 -19.79
N GLN A 37 10.59 0.10 -19.80
CA GLN A 37 9.73 1.22 -19.46
C GLN A 37 9.73 1.40 -17.94
N THR A 38 10.65 2.22 -17.45
CA THR A 38 10.53 2.84 -16.13
C THR A 38 9.21 3.58 -16.07
N VAL A 39 8.25 3.06 -15.31
CA VAL A 39 7.08 3.81 -14.90
C VAL A 39 7.59 4.90 -13.97
N PRO A 40 7.53 6.20 -14.35
CA PRO A 40 8.01 7.25 -13.47
C PRO A 40 7.13 7.27 -12.22
N PHE A 41 7.76 7.30 -11.06
CA PHE A 41 7.04 7.62 -9.84
C PHE A 41 6.45 9.02 -9.95
N PRO A 42 5.24 9.25 -9.41
CA PRO A 42 4.69 10.60 -9.37
C PRO A 42 5.59 11.52 -8.53
N ASP A 43 5.64 12.80 -8.91
CA ASP A 43 6.23 13.83 -8.04
C ASP A 43 5.34 14.00 -6.80
N ILE A 44 5.85 13.60 -5.64
CA ILE A 44 5.12 13.68 -4.37
C ILE A 44 5.44 15.04 -3.70
N PRO A 45 4.44 15.90 -3.42
CA PRO A 45 4.63 17.28 -2.98
C PRO A 45 4.96 17.39 -1.48
N TRP A 46 5.97 16.67 -1.03
CA TRP A 46 6.21 16.43 0.40
C TRP A 46 6.32 17.70 1.27
N THR A 47 7.07 18.70 0.81
CA THR A 47 7.30 19.93 1.59
C THR A 47 6.02 20.73 1.79
N THR A 48 5.11 20.69 0.82
CA THR A 48 3.82 21.35 0.89
C THR A 48 2.93 20.67 1.94
N VAL A 49 2.82 19.35 1.89
CA VAL A 49 1.93 18.58 2.80
C VAL A 49 2.44 18.57 4.24
N GLU A 50 3.76 18.56 4.47
CA GLU A 50 4.34 18.67 5.81
C GLU A 50 3.92 19.99 6.50
N SER A 51 3.74 21.06 5.73
CA SER A 51 3.32 22.38 6.23
C SER A 51 1.81 22.64 6.22
N SER A 52 1.03 21.80 5.53
CA SER A 52 -0.40 21.98 5.31
C SER A 52 -1.08 20.60 5.24
N ASN A 53 -1.39 20.05 6.42
CA ASN A 53 -2.09 18.77 6.59
C ASN A 53 -3.21 18.88 7.63
N ASP A 54 -3.96 17.80 7.75
CA ASP A 54 -5.12 17.63 8.63
C ASP A 54 -4.76 16.96 9.97
N ASN A 55 -3.49 16.88 10.36
CA ASN A 55 -3.10 16.25 11.63
C ASN A 55 -3.76 16.92 12.84
N ALA A 56 -4.07 18.22 12.77
CA ALA A 56 -4.80 18.93 13.80
C ALA A 56 -6.26 18.43 13.99
N ASN A 57 -6.79 17.68 13.02
CA ASN A 57 -8.11 17.06 13.05
C ASN A 57 -8.07 15.60 13.56
N ILE A 58 -6.90 15.05 13.86
CA ILE A 58 -6.77 13.71 14.45
C ILE A 58 -7.46 13.75 15.83
N PRO A 59 -8.50 12.93 16.07
CA PRO A 59 -9.16 12.87 17.36
C PRO A 59 -8.16 12.39 18.42
N GLU A 60 -8.42 12.76 19.68
CA GLU A 60 -7.59 12.28 20.79
C GLU A 60 -7.58 10.74 20.81
N VAL A 61 -6.40 10.18 20.60
CA VAL A 61 -6.19 8.73 20.59
C VAL A 61 -5.88 8.28 22.01
N HIS A 62 -6.53 7.20 22.45
CA HIS A 62 -6.33 6.65 23.79
C HIS A 62 -5.85 5.20 23.72
N PRO A 63 -4.71 4.86 24.38
CA PRO A 63 -3.87 5.73 25.22
C PRO A 63 -3.09 6.78 24.40
N PRO A 64 -2.69 7.93 25.01
CA PRO A 64 -1.99 9.02 24.31
C PRO A 64 -0.62 8.61 23.75
N GLU A 65 -0.09 7.46 24.19
CA GLU A 65 1.14 6.85 23.67
C GLU A 65 0.99 6.38 22.22
N GLN A 66 -0.24 6.30 21.69
CA GLN A 66 -0.50 5.87 20.31
C GLN A 66 -0.35 7.00 19.28
N TRP A 67 -0.27 8.26 19.74
CA TRP A 67 -0.06 9.43 18.88
C TRP A 67 0.69 10.52 19.65
N ASP A 68 1.95 10.75 19.29
CA ASP A 68 2.79 11.78 19.92
C ASP A 68 2.86 13.11 19.14
N GLY A 69 2.13 13.20 18.03
CA GLY A 69 2.15 14.34 17.11
C GLY A 69 2.98 14.11 15.84
N GLN A 70 3.78 13.04 15.80
CA GLN A 70 4.65 12.68 14.67
C GLN A 70 4.54 11.19 14.35
N ILE A 71 4.59 10.33 15.37
CA ILE A 71 4.52 8.87 15.25
C ILE A 71 3.13 8.42 15.66
N MET A 72 2.51 7.62 14.79
CA MET A 72 1.24 6.95 15.06
C MET A 72 1.50 5.44 15.24
N SER A 73 1.28 4.93 16.45
CA SER A 73 1.41 3.50 16.79
C SER A 73 0.10 2.99 17.40
N LEU A 74 -0.72 2.31 16.58
CA LEU A 74 -2.09 1.96 16.94
C LEU A 74 -2.19 0.50 17.38
N THR A 75 -2.86 0.27 18.52
CA THR A 75 -3.34 -1.05 18.93
C THR A 75 -4.86 -1.12 19.11
N ASN A 76 -5.54 0.02 18.92
CA ASN A 76 -6.99 0.19 18.99
C ASN A 76 -7.55 0.74 17.68
N ASP A 77 -8.88 0.82 17.60
CA ASP A 77 -9.58 1.39 16.46
C ASP A 77 -9.54 2.93 16.52
N VAL A 78 -9.04 3.55 15.44
CA VAL A 78 -9.03 4.99 15.19
C VAL A 78 -9.81 5.29 13.92
N HIS A 79 -10.68 6.28 14.01
CA HIS A 79 -11.43 6.81 12.88
C HIS A 79 -10.96 8.23 12.58
N LEU A 80 -10.38 8.44 11.41
CA LEU A 80 -9.99 9.75 10.93
C LEU A 80 -11.06 10.31 9.99
N PRO A 81 -11.36 11.62 10.05
CA PRO A 81 -12.10 12.29 8.98
C PRO A 81 -11.39 12.11 7.62
N GLN A 82 -12.11 12.37 6.53
CA GLN A 82 -11.44 12.51 5.24
C GLN A 82 -10.40 13.63 5.31
N GLY A 83 -9.23 13.45 4.69
CA GLY A 83 -8.17 14.45 4.74
C GLY A 83 -6.80 13.96 4.29
N VAL A 84 -5.81 14.83 4.46
CA VAL A 84 -4.40 14.59 4.17
C VAL A 84 -3.63 14.53 5.50
N TYR A 85 -3.01 13.39 5.80
CA TYR A 85 -2.30 13.18 7.06
C TYR A 85 -0.81 12.95 6.81
N VAL A 86 0.04 13.42 7.71
CA VAL A 86 1.49 13.25 7.63
C VAL A 86 2.01 12.61 8.91
N PHE A 87 2.79 11.54 8.78
CA PHE A 87 3.38 10.82 9.90
C PHE A 87 4.89 10.67 9.67
N ASP A 88 5.67 10.81 10.73
CA ASP A 88 7.08 10.42 10.70
C ASP A 88 7.18 8.90 10.60
N GLU A 89 6.38 8.17 11.36
CA GLU A 89 6.23 6.72 11.28
C GLU A 89 4.77 6.33 11.51
N LEU A 90 4.32 5.27 10.81
CA LEU A 90 2.97 4.73 10.96
C LEU A 90 3.06 3.22 11.21
N GLU A 91 2.62 2.83 12.40
CA GLU A 91 2.54 1.46 12.87
C GLU A 91 1.09 1.13 13.28
N ILE A 92 0.56 0.02 12.79
CA ILE A 92 -0.69 -0.56 13.30
C ILE A 92 -0.41 -1.99 13.69
N ALA A 93 -0.63 -2.33 14.96
CA ALA A 93 -0.30 -3.64 15.51
C ALA A 93 -1.50 -4.26 16.26
N GLY A 94 -1.35 -5.54 16.61
CA GLY A 94 -2.35 -6.25 17.41
C GLY A 94 -3.65 -6.47 16.65
N GLN A 95 -4.69 -5.71 16.98
CA GLN A 95 -6.01 -5.75 16.32
C GLN A 95 -6.50 -4.34 15.97
N GLY A 96 -5.58 -3.36 15.96
CA GLY A 96 -5.90 -1.97 15.72
C GLY A 96 -6.44 -1.74 14.31
N LYS A 97 -7.34 -0.77 14.17
CA LYS A 97 -7.94 -0.42 12.88
C LYS A 97 -7.82 1.05 12.60
N LEU A 98 -7.32 1.42 11.43
CA LEU A 98 -7.33 2.79 10.95
C LEU A 98 -8.35 2.93 9.83
N THR A 99 -9.44 3.65 10.11
CA THR A 99 -10.54 3.87 9.19
C THR A 99 -10.69 5.34 8.85
N PHE A 100 -11.27 5.62 7.68
CA PHE A 100 -11.46 6.99 7.20
C PHE A 100 -12.93 7.25 6.86
N GLY A 101 -13.37 8.49 7.11
CA GLY A 101 -14.72 8.95 6.78
C GLY A 101 -14.96 9.22 5.28
N GLY A 102 -13.91 9.16 4.46
CA GLY A 102 -13.96 9.41 3.02
C GLY A 102 -12.58 9.28 2.35
N PRO A 103 -12.43 9.71 1.08
CA PRO A 103 -11.16 9.72 0.38
C PRO A 103 -10.07 10.40 1.20
N SER A 104 -8.91 9.75 1.32
CA SER A 104 -7.84 10.22 2.21
C SER A 104 -6.46 9.91 1.65
N GLU A 105 -5.51 10.80 1.94
CA GLU A 105 -4.10 10.60 1.64
C GLU A 105 -3.29 10.56 2.93
N ILE A 106 -2.35 9.61 2.99
CA ILE A 106 -1.39 9.51 4.09
C ILE A 106 0.02 9.65 3.53
N TYR A 107 0.84 10.47 4.18
CA TYR A 107 2.24 10.67 3.86
C TYR A 107 3.07 10.19 5.04
N VAL A 108 3.81 9.11 4.87
CA VAL A 108 4.70 8.54 5.87
C VAL A 108 6.14 8.90 5.48
N LEU A 109 6.81 9.71 6.30
CA LEU A 109 8.17 10.19 6.03
C LEU A 109 9.22 9.09 6.28
N GLY A 110 8.96 8.22 7.25
CA GLY A 110 9.71 7.02 7.59
C GLY A 110 9.01 5.77 7.09
N ASN A 111 9.05 4.71 7.91
CA ASN A 111 8.57 3.38 7.52
C ASN A 111 7.08 3.18 7.83
N LEU A 112 6.46 2.29 7.06
CA LEU A 112 5.09 1.84 7.26
C LEU A 112 5.08 0.39 7.74
N THR A 113 4.46 0.13 8.88
CA THR A 113 4.31 -1.22 9.45
C THR A 113 2.85 -1.51 9.78
N ILE A 114 2.34 -2.64 9.30
CA ILE A 114 0.99 -3.12 9.59
C ILE A 114 1.13 -4.59 10.00
N ASP A 115 0.91 -4.90 11.28
CA ASP A 115 1.13 -6.22 11.88
C ASP A 115 -0.09 -6.73 12.67
N GLY A 116 -0.12 -8.02 12.96
CA GLY A 116 -1.19 -8.69 13.69
C GLY A 116 -2.46 -8.82 12.85
N GLY A 117 -3.63 -8.86 13.50
CA GLY A 117 -4.94 -8.82 12.85
C GLY A 117 -5.43 -7.39 12.59
N SER A 118 -4.51 -6.47 12.33
CA SER A 118 -4.83 -5.06 12.11
C SER A 118 -5.54 -4.82 10.78
N ALA A 119 -6.22 -3.69 10.67
CA ALA A 119 -6.86 -3.30 9.41
C ALA A 119 -6.69 -1.82 9.06
N MET A 120 -6.53 -1.51 7.79
CA MET A 120 -6.42 -0.14 7.28
C MET A 120 -7.34 0.08 6.08
N GLY A 121 -8.08 1.19 6.07
CA GLY A 121 -8.85 1.62 4.90
C GLY A 121 -10.15 0.85 4.63
N VAL A 122 -10.58 -0.04 5.54
CA VAL A 122 -11.75 -0.95 5.39
C VAL A 122 -13.12 -0.29 5.14
N SER A 123 -13.20 1.04 5.09
CA SER A 123 -14.42 1.80 4.74
C SER A 123 -14.19 2.91 3.69
N ALA A 124 -12.96 3.09 3.23
CA ALA A 124 -12.55 4.21 2.39
C ALA A 124 -12.32 3.72 0.96
N PRO A 125 -13.17 4.09 -0.02
CA PRO A 125 -13.00 3.62 -1.40
C PRO A 125 -11.75 4.18 -2.09
N GLU A 126 -11.10 5.20 -1.49
CA GLU A 126 -10.01 5.96 -2.11
C GLU A 126 -8.95 6.35 -1.05
N LEU A 127 -8.30 5.35 -0.46
CA LEU A 127 -7.13 5.57 0.40
C LEU A 127 -5.84 5.47 -0.42
N THR A 128 -4.97 6.48 -0.34
CA THR A 128 -3.62 6.44 -0.89
C THR A 128 -2.58 6.75 0.16
N ILE A 129 -1.51 5.97 0.18
CA ILE A 129 -0.44 6.04 1.15
C ILE A 129 0.87 6.25 0.40
N PHE A 130 1.56 7.33 0.73
CA PHE A 130 2.88 7.67 0.21
C PHE A 130 3.91 7.37 1.27
N VAL A 131 4.91 6.58 0.95
CA VAL A 131 5.97 6.20 1.90
C VAL A 131 7.31 6.68 1.36
N ARG A 132 8.00 7.53 2.13
CA ARG A 132 9.37 7.98 1.81
C ARG A 132 10.43 7.07 2.43
N GLY A 133 10.10 6.36 3.51
CA GLY A 133 11.02 5.43 4.17
C GLY A 133 11.51 4.29 3.28
N SER A 134 12.40 3.48 3.85
CA SER A 134 13.04 2.38 3.13
C SER A 134 12.25 1.07 3.20
N GLU A 135 11.20 1.00 4.01
CA GLU A 135 10.48 -0.25 4.27
C GLU A 135 8.96 -0.05 4.35
N VAL A 136 8.25 -1.00 3.74
CA VAL A 136 6.82 -1.23 3.90
C VAL A 136 6.62 -2.67 4.35
N GLN A 137 6.11 -2.88 5.57
CA GLN A 137 5.92 -4.21 6.14
C GLN A 137 4.44 -4.47 6.40
N LEU A 138 3.94 -5.60 5.90
CA LEU A 138 2.64 -6.17 6.23
C LEU A 138 2.86 -7.58 6.78
N SER A 139 2.52 -7.81 8.04
CA SER A 139 2.71 -9.09 8.71
C SER A 139 1.48 -9.53 9.51
N GLY A 140 1.46 -10.81 9.91
CA GLY A 140 0.36 -11.36 10.69
C GLY A 140 -0.82 -11.74 9.81
N SER A 141 -1.99 -11.16 10.06
CA SER A 141 -3.22 -11.38 9.30
C SER A 141 -3.89 -10.03 9.00
N ALA A 142 -3.11 -9.10 8.47
CA ALA A 142 -3.51 -7.73 8.26
C ALA A 142 -4.44 -7.59 7.03
N THR A 143 -5.42 -6.69 7.12
CA THR A 143 -6.30 -6.33 6.01
C THR A 143 -6.06 -4.88 5.58
N VAL A 144 -5.67 -4.65 4.34
CA VAL A 144 -5.44 -3.30 3.78
C VAL A 144 -6.29 -3.08 2.55
N LEU A 145 -7.10 -2.02 2.57
CA LEU A 145 -7.84 -1.52 1.42
C LEU A 145 -7.34 -0.12 1.07
N GLY A 146 -6.56 -0.01 0.00
CA GLY A 146 -5.92 1.24 -0.41
C GLY A 146 -4.70 1.03 -1.30
N SER A 147 -4.17 2.12 -1.84
CA SER A 147 -2.96 2.12 -2.65
C SER A 147 -1.74 2.57 -1.85
N ILE A 148 -0.60 1.90 -2.00
CA ILE A 148 0.68 2.26 -1.41
C ILE A 148 1.68 2.62 -2.52
N VAL A 149 2.30 3.78 -2.42
CA VAL A 149 3.36 4.29 -3.31
C VAL A 149 4.61 4.55 -2.48
N ALA A 150 5.64 3.75 -2.69
CA ALA A 150 6.88 3.75 -1.90
C ALA A 150 8.13 3.72 -2.81
N PRO A 151 8.52 4.86 -3.41
CA PRO A 151 9.53 4.91 -4.47
C PRO A 151 10.93 4.41 -4.11
N ASN A 152 11.27 4.43 -2.83
CA ASN A 152 12.59 4.04 -2.34
C ASN A 152 12.51 2.87 -1.34
N ALA A 153 11.32 2.28 -1.15
CA ALA A 153 11.12 1.23 -0.16
C ALA A 153 11.18 -0.16 -0.77
N SER A 154 11.65 -1.12 0.02
CA SER A 154 11.35 -2.54 -0.19
C SER A 154 10.07 -2.89 0.58
N ALA A 155 9.25 -3.76 0.01
CA ALA A 155 8.01 -4.23 0.62
C ALA A 155 8.10 -5.70 1.01
N VAL A 156 7.70 -6.01 2.25
CA VAL A 156 7.65 -7.37 2.78
C VAL A 156 6.24 -7.68 3.26
N LEU A 157 5.58 -8.62 2.61
CA LEU A 157 4.30 -9.18 3.00
C LEU A 157 4.58 -10.57 3.57
N SER A 158 4.21 -10.80 4.83
CA SER A 158 4.39 -12.08 5.50
C SER A 158 3.14 -12.52 6.28
N GLY A 159 2.92 -13.82 6.44
CA GLY A 159 1.75 -14.34 7.17
C GLY A 159 0.54 -14.57 6.27
N SER A 160 -0.64 -14.11 6.68
CA SER A 160 -1.92 -14.34 6.02
C SER A 160 -2.71 -13.05 5.76
N ASN A 161 -2.14 -12.16 4.95
CA ASN A 161 -2.69 -10.82 4.70
C ASN A 161 -3.72 -10.79 3.57
N GLU A 162 -4.69 -9.88 3.70
CA GLU A 162 -5.62 -9.48 2.65
C GLU A 162 -5.27 -8.06 2.19
N PHE A 163 -4.78 -7.92 0.95
CA PHE A 163 -4.46 -6.60 0.38
C PHE A 163 -5.33 -6.34 -0.84
N SER A 164 -6.00 -5.19 -0.88
CA SER A 164 -6.81 -4.75 -2.00
C SER A 164 -6.47 -3.31 -2.39
N GLY A 165 -5.96 -3.10 -3.61
CA GLY A 165 -5.56 -1.78 -4.13
C GLY A 165 -4.25 -1.81 -4.92
N GLY A 166 -3.60 -0.67 -5.13
CA GLY A 166 -2.33 -0.59 -5.87
C GLY A 166 -1.10 -0.68 -4.96
N LEU A 167 -0.10 -1.49 -5.30
CA LEU A 167 1.20 -1.48 -4.62
C LEU A 167 2.31 -1.12 -5.62
N LEU A 168 2.95 0.03 -5.42
CA LEU A 168 4.06 0.50 -6.24
C LEU A 168 5.28 0.75 -5.35
N VAL A 169 6.28 -0.12 -5.44
CA VAL A 169 7.53 -0.05 -4.66
C VAL A 169 8.74 0.06 -5.59
N GLY A 170 9.78 0.76 -5.14
CA GLY A 170 11.02 0.89 -5.92
C GLY A 170 12.10 -0.13 -5.59
N GLY A 171 12.02 -0.75 -4.41
CA GLY A 171 12.92 -1.81 -3.96
C GLY A 171 12.39 -3.22 -4.24
N ASP A 172 12.83 -4.17 -3.43
CA ASP A 172 12.39 -5.55 -3.53
C ASP A 172 10.98 -5.73 -2.99
N LEU A 173 10.18 -6.58 -3.63
CA LEU A 173 8.91 -7.08 -3.10
C LEU A 173 9.08 -8.55 -2.72
N THR A 174 8.88 -8.85 -1.44
CA THR A 174 8.88 -10.19 -0.86
C THR A 174 7.50 -10.52 -0.33
N ILE A 175 6.94 -11.66 -0.73
CA ILE A 175 5.64 -12.16 -0.29
C ILE A 175 5.88 -13.57 0.27
N SER A 176 5.43 -13.84 1.49
CA SER A 176 5.69 -15.10 2.20
C SER A 176 4.52 -15.56 3.08
N GLY A 177 3.88 -16.67 2.74
CA GLY A 177 2.73 -17.22 3.47
C GLY A 177 1.48 -17.30 2.61
N ASP A 178 0.31 -17.11 3.23
CA ASP A 178 -1.00 -17.33 2.60
C ASP A 178 -1.69 -16.00 2.32
N HIS A 179 -1.46 -15.42 1.14
CA HIS A 179 -1.93 -14.06 0.83
C HIS A 179 -3.06 -14.05 -0.19
N SER A 180 -4.02 -13.13 0.00
CA SER A 180 -5.00 -12.74 -1.02
C SER A 180 -4.75 -11.30 -1.42
N ILE A 181 -4.11 -11.11 -2.59
CA ILE A 181 -3.78 -9.79 -3.13
C ILE A 181 -4.65 -9.51 -4.35
N THR A 182 -5.49 -8.48 -4.26
CA THR A 182 -6.36 -8.01 -5.35
C THR A 182 -5.94 -6.60 -5.76
N ILE A 183 -5.41 -6.42 -6.97
CA ILE A 183 -5.09 -5.07 -7.46
C ILE A 183 -6.25 -4.53 -8.27
N ASP A 184 -7.04 -3.63 -7.68
CA ASP A 184 -8.13 -2.93 -8.36
C ASP A 184 -7.67 -1.56 -8.92
N ARG A 185 -7.90 -1.35 -10.22
CA ARG A 185 -7.60 -0.13 -10.97
C ARG A 185 -8.38 1.08 -10.46
N GLN A 186 -9.51 0.88 -9.75
CA GLN A 186 -10.30 1.99 -9.22
C GLN A 186 -9.67 2.72 -8.04
N VAL A 187 -8.70 2.12 -7.34
CA VAL A 187 -8.14 2.69 -6.09
C VAL A 187 -6.80 3.41 -6.31
N ALA A 188 -6.27 3.42 -7.54
CA ALA A 188 -5.12 4.26 -7.86
C ALA A 188 -5.61 5.70 -8.15
N PRO A 189 -5.27 6.71 -7.33
CA PRO A 189 -5.76 8.09 -7.50
C PRO A 189 -5.21 8.78 -8.77
N TRP A 190 -4.27 8.14 -9.46
CA TRP A 190 -3.59 8.63 -10.66
C TRP A 190 -4.34 8.27 -11.94
N GLY A 191 -5.64 8.62 -11.98
CA GLY A 191 -6.59 8.27 -13.05
C GLY A 191 -5.94 8.07 -14.42
N ASP A 192 -6.22 6.91 -15.03
CA ASP A 192 -5.64 6.47 -16.31
C ASP A 192 -4.17 6.87 -16.47
N MET A 193 -3.29 6.35 -15.60
CA MET A 193 -1.93 6.07 -16.04
C MET A 193 -2.04 5.23 -17.31
N MET A 194 -1.94 5.92 -18.45
CA MET A 194 -1.79 5.36 -19.76
C MET A 194 -0.61 4.39 -19.66
N LEU A 195 -0.92 3.10 -19.53
CA LEU A 195 -0.03 2.09 -20.09
C LEU A 195 0.28 2.58 -21.51
N PRO A 196 1.55 2.61 -21.94
CA PRO A 196 1.92 3.08 -23.26
C PRO A 196 0.96 2.45 -24.27
N SER A 197 0.26 3.28 -25.05
CA SER A 197 -0.63 2.76 -26.09
C SER A 197 0.22 1.93 -27.05
N PHE A 198 0.10 0.60 -26.99
CA PHE A 198 0.90 -0.29 -27.81
C PHE A 198 0.44 -0.16 -29.29
N PRO A 199 1.36 0.10 -30.23
CA PRO A 199 1.03 0.05 -31.65
C PRO A 199 0.83 -1.41 -32.06
N GLY A 200 -0.43 -1.85 -32.02
CA GLY A 200 -0.83 -3.23 -32.32
C GLY A 200 -1.96 -3.66 -31.40
N GLY A 201 -3.18 -3.31 -31.79
CA GLY A 201 -4.36 -3.35 -30.93
C GLY A 201 -4.61 -4.68 -30.19
N SER A 202 -4.82 -4.56 -28.89
CA SER A 202 -5.74 -5.34 -28.05
C SER A 202 -5.92 -4.57 -26.74
N THR A 203 -6.93 -3.71 -26.68
CA THR A 203 -7.40 -3.11 -25.41
C THR A 203 -8.15 -4.20 -24.65
N VAL A 204 -7.63 -4.64 -23.51
CA VAL A 204 -8.39 -5.49 -22.58
C VAL A 204 -8.79 -4.62 -21.39
N ALA A 205 -10.07 -4.28 -21.35
CA ALA A 205 -10.72 -3.78 -20.15
C ALA A 205 -10.99 -4.98 -19.23
N LEU A 206 -10.50 -4.94 -18.00
CA LEU A 206 -10.83 -5.92 -16.96
C LEU A 206 -11.99 -5.34 -16.14
N ARG A 207 -13.05 -6.15 -15.98
CA ARG A 207 -14.18 -5.88 -15.06
C ARG A 207 -13.85 -6.44 -13.69
#